data_AF-A0A5C1YL99-F1
#
_entry.id   AF-A0A5C1YL99-F1
#
_cell.length_a   1.000
_cell.length_b   1.000
_cell.length_c   1.000
_cell.angle_alpha   90.00
_cell.angle_beta   90.00
_cell.angle_gamma   90.00
#
_symmetry.space_group_name_H-M   'P 1'
#
loop_
_entity.id
_entity.type
_entity.pdbx_description
1 polymer ?
#
loop_
_entity_poly.entity_id
_entity_poly.type
_entity_poly.pdbx_seq_one_letter_code
_entity_poly.pdbx_strand_id
1 'polypeptide(L)'
;MKRMFMIAGLLLAGGTAHAAGQVYTGSFEGGSGQLELNGKTATLSMGSSNCMGMLGHAPFVRNGNTIEITQPSKSHGPACHVKLTVKGNKVINSQEENCSEWHGASCSFNG
;
A
#
# COMPACT_ATOMS: atom_id res chain seq x y z
N MET A 1 -36.66 28.56 46.98
CA MET A 1 -36.59 27.13 46.62
C MET A 1 -35.58 26.98 45.49
N LYS A 2 -34.52 26.21 45.73
CA LYS A 2 -33.29 26.11 44.94
C LYS A 2 -33.49 25.01 43.88
N ARG A 3 -33.33 25.29 42.58
CA ARG A 3 -33.28 24.23 41.56
C ARG A 3 -32.04 24.41 40.69
N MET A 4 -31.07 23.54 41.00
CA MET A 4 -29.88 23.24 40.22
C MET A 4 -30.27 22.84 38.79
N PHE A 5 -29.60 23.41 37.79
CA PHE A 5 -29.58 22.85 36.45
C PHE A 5 -28.21 22.21 36.20
N MET A 6 -28.30 20.94 35.79
CA MET A 6 -27.21 20.02 35.52
C MET A 6 -26.29 20.53 34.42
N ILE A 7 -24.98 20.37 34.66
CA ILE A 7 -23.94 20.50 33.64
C ILE A 7 -24.06 19.28 32.73
N ALA A 8 -24.54 19.49 31.50
CA ALA A 8 -24.45 18.50 30.43
C ALA A 8 -22.98 18.44 29.96
N GLY A 9 -22.23 17.47 30.52
CA GLY A 9 -20.90 17.13 30.05
C GLY A 9 -20.98 16.50 28.66
N LEU A 10 -20.63 17.28 27.63
CA LEU A 10 -20.46 16.78 26.28
C LEU A 10 -19.15 15.97 26.24
N LEU A 11 -19.25 14.66 26.39
CA LEU A 11 -18.16 13.71 26.15
C LEU A 11 -17.84 13.72 24.64
N LEU A 12 -16.83 14.51 24.26
CA LEU A 12 -16.16 14.36 22.96
C LEU A 12 -15.42 13.01 22.97
N ALA A 13 -16.12 11.95 22.58
CA ALA A 13 -15.49 10.71 22.17
C ALA A 13 -14.68 11.01 20.90
N GLY A 14 -13.40 11.37 21.09
CA GLY A 14 -12.41 11.43 20.03
C GLY A 14 -12.16 10.03 19.50
N GLY A 15 -13.08 9.52 18.68
CA GLY A 15 -12.89 8.31 17.92
C GLY A 15 -11.71 8.55 16.98
N THR A 16 -10.62 7.83 17.20
CA THR A 16 -9.55 7.70 16.21
C THR A 16 -10.17 7.01 15.01
N ALA A 17 -10.60 7.81 14.03
CA ALA A 17 -11.02 7.33 12.73
C ALA A 17 -9.79 6.69 12.09
N HIS A 18 -9.60 5.39 12.33
CA HIS A 18 -8.64 4.59 11.61
C HIS A 18 -9.10 4.63 10.15
N ALA A 19 -8.31 5.31 9.30
CA ALA A 19 -8.58 5.36 7.88
C ALA A 19 -8.76 3.93 7.37
N ALA A 20 -9.91 3.65 6.77
CA ALA A 20 -10.18 2.34 6.18
C ALA A 20 -9.10 2.03 5.13
N GLY A 21 -8.71 0.75 5.05
CA GLY A 21 -7.73 0.29 4.07
C GLY A 21 -8.14 0.70 2.65
N GLN A 22 -7.17 1.13 1.84
CA GLN A 22 -7.41 1.49 0.45
C GLN A 22 -6.94 0.38 -0.47
N VAL A 23 -7.84 -0.07 -1.35
CA VAL A 23 -7.54 -1.13 -2.31
C VAL A 23 -7.48 -0.56 -3.72
N TYR A 24 -6.40 -0.88 -4.43
CA TYR A 24 -6.20 -0.58 -5.84
C TYR A 24 -5.99 -1.87 -6.61
N THR A 25 -6.55 -1.93 -7.82
CA THR A 25 -6.33 -3.05 -8.74
C THR A 25 -5.75 -2.54 -10.04
N GLY A 26 -4.96 -3.34 -10.74
CA GLY A 26 -4.43 -2.90 -12.02
C GLY A 26 -3.40 -3.84 -12.59
N SER A 27 -2.80 -3.37 -13.69
CA SER A 27 -1.66 -4.02 -14.32
C SER A 27 -0.37 -3.49 -13.73
N PHE A 28 0.53 -4.41 -13.42
CA PHE A 28 1.89 -4.19 -12.95
C PHE A 28 2.84 -4.80 -13.99
N GLU A 29 4.14 -4.51 -13.91
CA GLU A 29 5.13 -4.94 -14.92
C GLU A 29 5.26 -6.48 -15.08
N GLY A 30 4.57 -7.28 -14.25
CA GLY A 30 4.49 -8.74 -14.39
C GLY A 30 3.12 -9.39 -14.49
N GLY A 31 2.04 -8.61 -14.51
CA GLY A 31 0.68 -9.17 -14.56
C GLY A 31 -0.37 -8.27 -13.93
N SER A 32 -1.52 -8.84 -13.63
CA SER A 32 -2.54 -8.14 -12.86
C SER A 32 -2.30 -8.35 -11.37
N GLY A 33 -2.70 -7.37 -10.56
CA GLY A 33 -2.49 -7.44 -9.13
C GLY A 33 -3.39 -6.52 -8.33
N GLN A 34 -3.12 -6.50 -7.04
CA GLN A 34 -3.81 -5.69 -6.06
C GLN A 34 -2.79 -5.05 -5.12
N LEU A 35 -2.97 -3.75 -4.90
CA LEU A 35 -2.29 -2.99 -3.85
C LEU A 35 -3.30 -2.71 -2.75
N GLU A 36 -2.95 -3.04 -1.52
CA GLU A 36 -3.70 -2.69 -0.31
C GLU A 36 -2.85 -1.76 0.56
N LEU A 37 -3.38 -0.58 0.90
CA LEU A 37 -2.76 0.35 1.83
C LEU A 37 -3.49 0.28 3.17
N ASN A 38 -2.77 -0.03 4.24
CA ASN A 38 -3.31 -0.09 5.60
C ASN A 38 -2.46 0.78 6.54
N GLY A 39 -2.99 1.94 6.91
CA GLY A 39 -2.23 2.89 7.73
C GLY A 39 -0.97 3.38 7.01
N LYS A 40 0.20 2.88 7.42
CA LYS A 40 1.51 3.25 6.87
C LYS A 40 2.20 2.12 6.08
N THR A 41 1.52 0.99 5.91
CA THR A 41 2.06 -0.16 5.19
C THR A 41 1.27 -0.43 3.93
N ALA A 42 1.95 -1.00 2.95
CA ALA A 42 1.43 -1.45 1.69
C ALA A 42 1.65 -2.96 1.57
N THR A 43 0.63 -3.65 1.07
CA THR A 43 0.73 -5.02 0.60
C THR A 43 0.44 -5.02 -0.89
N LEU A 44 1.42 -5.44 -1.67
CA LEU A 44 1.27 -5.61 -3.11
C LEU A 44 1.26 -7.11 -3.41
N SER A 45 0.20 -7.57 -4.06
CA SER A 45 0.05 -8.95 -4.52
C SER A 45 -0.11 -8.95 -6.03
N MET A 46 0.76 -9.67 -6.73
CA MET A 46 0.72 -9.83 -8.17
C MET A 46 0.49 -11.29 -8.52
N GLY A 47 -0.38 -11.53 -9.51
CA GLY A 47 -0.69 -12.86 -9.99
C GLY A 47 -1.01 -12.85 -11.48
N SER A 48 -0.22 -13.59 -12.24
CA SER A 48 -0.53 -14.09 -13.58
C SER A 48 -0.20 -15.57 -13.65
N SER A 49 -0.63 -16.25 -14.72
CA SER A 49 -0.31 -17.68 -14.93
C SER A 49 1.19 -17.98 -14.89
N ASN A 50 2.03 -16.98 -15.16
CA ASN A 50 3.48 -17.12 -15.29
C ASN A 50 4.26 -16.25 -14.30
N CYS A 51 3.61 -15.48 -13.42
CA CYS A 51 4.31 -14.62 -12.46
C CYS A 51 3.46 -14.44 -11.19
N MET A 52 4.02 -14.84 -10.04
CA MET A 52 3.45 -14.58 -8.73
C MET A 52 4.50 -13.86 -7.89
N GLY A 53 4.11 -12.74 -7.30
CA GLY A 53 4.99 -11.90 -6.48
C GLY A 53 4.19 -11.26 -5.36
N MET A 54 4.79 -11.11 -4.18
CA MET A 54 4.15 -10.45 -3.06
C MET A 54 5.16 -9.60 -2.28
N LEU A 55 4.81 -8.33 -2.10
CA LEU A 55 5.43 -7.45 -1.11
C LEU A 55 4.46 -7.30 0.06
N GLY A 56 4.83 -7.81 1.22
CA GLY A 56 3.97 -7.79 2.40
C GLY A 56 4.43 -6.74 3.41
N HIS A 57 3.52 -5.88 3.86
CA HIS A 57 3.74 -4.94 4.96
C HIS A 57 4.92 -3.97 4.75
N ALA A 58 5.18 -3.57 3.51
CA ALA A 58 6.23 -2.63 3.16
C ALA A 58 5.82 -1.20 3.56
N PRO A 59 6.72 -0.35 4.06
CA PRO A 59 6.43 1.07 4.21
C PRO A 59 6.15 1.72 2.85
N PHE A 60 5.24 2.67 2.82
CA PHE A 60 4.96 3.48 1.63
C PHE A 60 4.92 4.98 1.93
N VAL A 61 5.18 5.77 0.90
CA VAL A 61 4.96 7.21 0.86
C VAL A 61 3.97 7.51 -0.25
N ARG A 62 3.00 8.38 0.01
CA ARG A 62 2.06 8.85 -1.00
C ARG A 62 2.29 10.32 -1.32
N ASN A 63 2.49 10.62 -2.61
CA ASN A 63 2.59 11.98 -3.12
C ASN A 63 1.56 12.17 -4.25
N GLY A 64 0.41 12.76 -3.91
CA GLY A 64 -0.73 12.90 -4.81
C GLY A 64 -1.24 11.56 -5.34
N ASN A 65 -1.11 11.36 -6.65
CA ASN A 65 -1.51 10.16 -7.36
C ASN A 65 -0.40 9.10 -7.43
N THR A 66 0.76 9.36 -6.83
CA THR A 66 1.89 8.44 -6.82
C THR A 66 2.03 7.79 -5.45
N ILE A 67 2.27 6.49 -5.43
CA ILE A 67 2.56 5.68 -4.24
C ILE A 67 3.94 5.07 -4.46
N GLU A 68 4.85 5.31 -3.53
CA GLU A 68 6.20 4.76 -3.53
C GLU A 68 6.34 3.78 -2.36
N ILE A 69 6.71 2.55 -2.66
CA ILE A 69 6.86 1.45 -1.70
C ILE A 69 8.33 1.08 -1.64
N THR A 70 8.87 0.96 -0.44
CA THR A 70 10.27 0.55 -0.23
C THR A 70 10.31 -0.71 0.59
N GLN A 71 10.69 -1.82 -0.03
CA GLN A 71 10.86 -3.12 0.64
C GLN A 71 12.37 -3.37 0.85
N PRO A 72 12.85 -3.43 2.11
CA PRO A 72 14.25 -3.75 2.38
C PRO A 72 14.68 -5.09 1.75
N SER A 73 15.93 -5.22 1.31
CA SER A 73 16.48 -6.50 0.80
C SER A 73 16.52 -7.58 1.89
N LYS A 74 16.44 -8.85 1.48
CA LYS A 74 16.58 -10.00 2.39
C LYS A 74 18.04 -10.37 2.64
N SER A 75 18.93 -10.04 1.70
CA SER A 75 20.30 -10.55 1.65
C SER A 75 21.36 -9.43 1.57
N HIS A 76 21.13 -8.34 2.29
CA HIS A 76 22.02 -7.17 2.35
C HIS A 76 22.23 -6.45 0.99
N GLY A 77 21.34 -6.68 0.02
CA GLY A 77 21.31 -6.01 -1.27
C GLY A 77 20.57 -4.67 -1.26
N PRO A 78 20.43 -4.02 -2.43
CA PRO A 78 19.61 -2.82 -2.56
C PRO A 78 18.14 -3.11 -2.20
N ALA A 79 17.47 -2.13 -1.59
CA ALA A 79 16.03 -2.25 -1.34
C ALA A 79 15.26 -2.30 -2.67
N CYS A 80 14.17 -3.06 -2.69
CA CYS A 80 13.21 -3.03 -3.77
C CYS A 80 12.38 -1.76 -3.65
N HIS A 81 12.31 -1.00 -4.75
CA HIS A 81 11.50 0.20 -4.86
C HIS A 81 10.40 -0.03 -5.88
N VAL A 82 9.16 0.24 -5.50
CA VAL A 82 8.01 0.17 -6.40
C VAL A 82 7.32 1.52 -6.43
N LYS A 83 7.18 2.09 -7.63
CA LYS A 83 6.47 3.35 -7.85
C LYS A 83 5.22 3.09 -8.66
N LEU A 84 4.08 3.40 -8.07
CA LEU A 84 2.76 3.18 -8.67
C LEU A 84 2.08 4.53 -8.91
N THR A 85 1.48 4.70 -10.07
CA THR A 85 0.55 5.81 -10.33
C THR A 85 -0.87 5.28 -10.29
N VAL A 86 -1.74 5.94 -9.52
CA VAL A 86 -3.14 5.55 -9.35
C VAL A 86 -4.11 6.59 -9.87
N LYS A 87 -5.27 6.12 -10.36
CA LYS A 87 -6.42 6.95 -10.75
C LYS A 87 -7.69 6.26 -10.28
N GLY A 88 -8.43 6.92 -9.38
CA GLY A 88 -9.55 6.28 -8.68
C GLY A 88 -9.05 5.11 -7.84
N ASN A 89 -9.64 3.93 -8.01
CA ASN A 89 -9.23 2.67 -7.37
C ASN A 89 -8.37 1.78 -8.29
N LYS A 90 -7.75 2.37 -9.32
CA LYS A 90 -6.92 1.63 -10.28
C LYS A 90 -5.46 2.07 -10.25
N VAL A 91 -4.55 1.11 -10.37
CA VAL A 91 -3.16 1.35 -10.75
C VAL A 91 -3.12 1.48 -12.27
N ILE A 92 -2.59 2.60 -12.76
CA ILE A 92 -2.51 2.93 -14.19
C ILE A 92 -1.08 2.91 -14.73
N ASN A 93 -0.09 2.89 -13.84
CA ASN A 93 1.33 2.75 -14.20
C ASN A 93 2.09 2.16 -13.00
N SER A 94 3.13 1.38 -13.27
CA SER A 94 4.03 0.80 -12.27
C SER A 94 5.46 0.83 -12.79
N GLN A 95 6.42 1.05 -11.89
CA GLN A 95 7.86 0.92 -12.15
C GLN A 95 8.49 0.22 -10.95
N GLU A 96 9.40 -0.70 -11.20
CA GLU A 96 10.06 -1.50 -10.17
C GLU A 96 11.58 -1.45 -10.33
N GLU A 97 12.28 -1.26 -9.22
CA GLU A 97 13.75 -1.27 -9.18
C GLU A 97 14.22 -2.23 -8.08
N ASN A 98 15.15 -3.13 -8.42
CA ASN A 98 15.75 -4.10 -7.48
C ASN A 98 14.77 -5.07 -6.79
N CYS A 99 13.66 -5.42 -7.44
CA CYS A 99 12.61 -6.25 -6.86
C CYS A 99 12.74 -7.77 -7.12
N SER A 100 13.82 -8.19 -7.79
CA SER A 100 14.06 -9.60 -8.16
C SER A 100 14.04 -10.58 -6.97
N GLU A 101 14.49 -10.16 -5.78
CA GLU A 101 14.46 -10.99 -4.55
C GLU A 101 13.04 -11.23 -3.98
N TRP A 102 12.08 -10.43 -4.42
CA TRP A 102 10.67 -10.45 -3.97
C TRP A 102 9.72 -11.00 -5.02
N HIS A 103 10.27 -11.29 -6.18
CA HIS A 103 9.63 -11.82 -7.36
C HIS A 103 9.81 -13.34 -7.35
N GLY A 104 8.74 -14.10 -7.57
CA GLY A 104 8.89 -15.53 -7.90
C GLY A 104 9.76 -15.71 -9.15
N ALA A 105 10.34 -16.89 -9.34
CA ALA A 105 11.37 -17.20 -10.33
C ALA A 105 11.10 -16.80 -11.81
N SER A 106 9.90 -16.35 -12.15
CA SER A 106 9.47 -15.99 -13.49
C SER A 106 9.14 -14.50 -13.69
N CYS A 107 9.38 -13.65 -12.69
CA CYS A 107 8.98 -12.24 -12.70
C CYS A 107 10.17 -11.28 -12.91
N SER A 108 11.20 -11.64 -13.67
CA SER A 108 12.32 -10.73 -13.93
C SER A 108 11.94 -9.76 -15.06
N PHE A 109 11.59 -8.52 -14.71
CA PHE A 109 11.27 -7.48 -15.68
C PHE A 109 12.47 -6.51 -15.74
N ASN A 110 13.42 -6.78 -16.64
CA ASN A 110 14.31 -5.75 -17.14
C ASN A 110 13.49 -4.95 -18.15
N GLY A 111 12.92 -3.82 -17.71
CA GLY A 111 12.49 -2.72 -18.57
C GLY A 111 13.54 -1.63 -18.53
#